data_AF-A0A1H5E004-F1
#
_entry.id   AF-A0A1H5E004-F1
#
_cell.length_a   1.000
_cell.length_b   1.000
_cell.length_c   1.000
_cell.angle_alpha   90.00
_cell.angle_beta   90.00
_cell.angle_gamma   90.00
#
_symmetry.space_group_name_H-M   'P 1'
#
loop_
_entity.id
_entity.type
_entity.pdbx_description
1 polymer ?
#
loop_
_entity_poly.entity_id
_entity_poly.type
_entity_poly.pdbx_seq_one_letter_code
_entity_poly.pdbx_strand_id
1 'polypeptide(L)'
;MTDSSSVPAAGTPDRDLRTFIAGLPKAELHVHHVGSASPRIVSELAARHPDSKVPTDPEALVDYFTFTDFAHFIEVYLSVVDLIRTPEDVRLLTYEVARDLARQQVRYAELTITPFSSTRRGIEETAFMAAIEDARKAAEAEFGTVLRWCFDIPGEAGLESAEETARLATDDRIRPEGLVSFGLGGPEVGVPRPQFKPYFDRAIAAGLHSVPHAGETTGPETVWDALKELRAERIGHGTSSAQDPALLAHLAEHRIPLEVCPTSNIATRAVRTLDEHPIKEFTRAGVLVTINSDDPPMFGTDLNNEYAVAARLLELDERGLADLAKNAVEASFFDAQGKARIAAEIDAYTAAWLAP
;
A
#
# COMPACT_ATOMS: atom_id res chain seq x y z
N MET A 1 51.89 37.75 2.88
CA MET A 1 51.90 36.29 2.65
C MET A 1 50.57 35.79 3.16
N THR A 2 49.60 35.77 2.25
CA THR A 2 48.24 35.28 2.48
C THR A 2 48.23 33.82 2.10
N ASP A 3 48.06 32.95 3.07
CA ASP A 3 47.73 31.55 2.83
C ASP A 3 46.83 31.07 3.96
N SER A 4 45.58 30.78 3.62
CA SER A 4 44.80 29.77 4.34
C SER A 4 43.52 29.44 3.56
N SER A 5 43.51 28.19 3.10
CA SER A 5 42.36 27.28 3.07
C SER A 5 41.21 27.58 2.11
N SER A 6 41.30 26.95 0.94
CA SER A 6 40.17 26.42 0.20
C SER A 6 39.34 25.46 1.07
N VAL A 7 38.07 25.80 1.28
CA VAL A 7 37.06 24.88 1.84
C VAL A 7 36.62 23.95 0.70
N PRO A 8 36.61 22.61 0.87
CA PRO A 8 36.01 21.73 -0.11
C PRO A 8 34.49 21.88 -0.04
N ALA A 9 33.85 22.05 -1.19
CA ALA A 9 32.40 22.08 -1.31
C ALA A 9 31.83 20.72 -0.90
N ALA A 10 31.16 20.67 0.26
CA ALA A 10 30.30 19.55 0.62
C ALA A 10 29.04 19.62 -0.27
N GLY A 11 28.97 18.73 -1.26
CA GLY A 11 27.72 18.42 -1.93
C GLY A 11 26.72 17.90 -0.90
N THR A 12 25.47 18.32 -1.01
CA THR A 12 24.40 17.98 -0.06
C THR A 12 24.02 16.50 -0.21
N PRO A 13 24.20 15.64 0.82
CA PRO A 13 23.93 14.19 0.72
C PRO A 13 22.48 13.85 0.32
N ASP A 14 21.52 14.71 0.70
CA ASP A 14 20.08 14.45 0.55
C ASP A 14 19.56 14.58 -0.90
N ARG A 15 20.27 15.32 -1.78
CA ARG A 15 19.86 15.45 -3.19
C ARG A 15 20.23 14.23 -4.03
N ASP A 16 21.25 13.47 -3.61
CA ASP A 16 21.72 12.29 -4.34
C ASP A 16 20.78 11.10 -4.08
N LEU A 17 20.45 10.83 -2.81
CA LEU A 17 19.56 9.74 -2.42
C LEU A 17 18.15 9.87 -2.99
N ARG A 18 17.55 11.07 -3.01
CA ARG A 18 16.22 11.25 -3.63
C ARG A 18 16.22 10.93 -5.13
N THR A 19 17.31 11.26 -5.83
CA THR A 19 17.46 10.94 -7.25
C THR A 19 17.65 9.44 -7.45
N PHE A 20 18.46 8.80 -6.59
CA PHE A 20 18.60 7.35 -6.57
C PHE A 20 17.25 6.66 -6.36
N ILE A 21 16.48 7.07 -5.35
CA ILE A 21 15.15 6.53 -5.05
C ILE A 21 14.21 6.68 -6.23
N ALA A 22 14.17 7.84 -6.88
CA ALA A 22 13.29 8.09 -8.01
C ALA A 22 13.53 7.13 -9.20
N GLY A 23 14.76 6.64 -9.39
CA GLY A 23 15.09 5.66 -10.43
C GLY A 23 15.10 4.19 -9.97
N LEU A 24 15.05 3.92 -8.67
CA LEU A 24 15.12 2.57 -8.10
C LEU A 24 13.87 1.75 -8.47
N PRO A 25 13.98 0.57 -9.10
CA PRO A 25 12.84 -0.33 -9.28
C PRO A 25 12.27 -0.81 -7.93
N LYS A 26 10.94 -0.82 -7.78
CA LYS A 26 10.27 -1.17 -6.51
C LYS A 26 9.11 -2.13 -6.72
N ALA A 27 8.73 -2.79 -5.64
CA ALA A 27 7.42 -3.41 -5.47
C ALA A 27 6.67 -2.70 -4.33
N GLU A 28 5.34 -2.62 -4.43
CA GLU A 28 4.48 -2.02 -3.39
C GLU A 28 3.37 -3.01 -3.02
N LEU A 29 3.29 -3.37 -1.75
CA LEU A 29 2.45 -4.48 -1.28
C LEU A 29 1.24 -4.03 -0.45
N HIS A 30 1.22 -2.74 -0.09
CA HIS A 30 0.20 -2.16 0.78
C HIS A 30 -0.18 -0.77 0.30
N VAL A 31 -1.14 -0.74 -0.61
CA VAL A 31 -1.63 0.48 -1.24
C VAL A 31 -3.09 0.29 -1.60
N HIS A 32 -3.93 1.28 -1.32
CA HIS A 32 -5.38 1.17 -1.50
C HIS A 32 -5.85 1.85 -2.77
N HIS A 33 -6.77 1.20 -3.47
CA HIS A 33 -7.29 1.63 -4.77
C HIS A 33 -7.86 3.05 -4.76
N VAL A 34 -8.80 3.33 -3.86
CA VAL A 34 -9.42 4.66 -3.76
C VAL A 34 -8.47 5.67 -3.12
N GLY A 35 -7.70 5.25 -2.11
CA GLY A 35 -6.66 6.05 -1.46
C GLY A 35 -5.61 6.60 -2.41
N SER A 36 -5.34 5.85 -3.48
CA SER A 36 -4.37 6.19 -4.52
C SER A 36 -4.87 7.20 -5.57
N ALA A 37 -6.12 7.67 -5.47
CA ALA A 37 -6.68 8.63 -6.40
C ALA A 37 -5.99 10.01 -6.25
N SER A 38 -5.05 10.32 -7.13
CA SER A 38 -4.38 11.63 -7.13
C SER A 38 -5.35 12.77 -7.46
N PRO A 39 -5.07 14.04 -7.09
CA PRO A 39 -5.92 15.18 -7.43
C PRO A 39 -6.32 15.23 -8.91
N ARG A 40 -5.40 14.86 -9.80
CA ARG A 40 -5.69 14.74 -11.23
C ARG A 40 -6.75 13.66 -11.52
N ILE A 41 -6.62 12.48 -10.92
CA ILE A 41 -7.58 11.37 -11.11
C ILE A 41 -8.95 11.77 -10.56
N VAL A 42 -9.00 12.38 -9.38
CA VAL A 42 -10.24 12.85 -8.76
C VAL A 42 -10.89 13.95 -9.60
N SER A 43 -10.11 14.86 -10.19
CA SER A 43 -10.60 15.86 -11.15
C SER A 43 -11.25 15.20 -12.37
N GLU A 44 -10.59 14.20 -12.97
CA GLU A 44 -11.13 13.47 -14.14
C GLU A 44 -12.40 12.68 -13.80
N LEU A 45 -12.47 12.06 -12.62
CA LEU A 45 -13.66 11.38 -12.11
C LEU A 45 -14.80 12.37 -11.82
N ALA A 46 -14.52 13.49 -11.17
CA ALA A 46 -15.50 14.53 -10.87
C ALA A 46 -16.09 15.15 -12.15
N ALA A 47 -15.27 15.33 -13.19
CA ALA A 47 -15.73 15.83 -14.49
C ALA A 47 -16.76 14.92 -15.18
N ARG A 48 -16.77 13.62 -14.85
CA ARG A 48 -17.75 12.63 -15.36
C ARG A 48 -19.09 12.69 -14.61
N HIS A 49 -19.09 13.24 -13.39
CA HIS A 49 -20.23 13.31 -12.47
C HIS A 49 -20.48 14.76 -12.03
N PRO A 50 -21.02 15.62 -12.91
CA PRO A 50 -21.14 17.06 -12.67
C PRO A 50 -22.12 17.44 -11.54
N ASP A 51 -22.90 16.47 -11.04
CA ASP A 51 -23.73 16.60 -9.85
C ASP A 51 -22.95 16.42 -8.53
N SER A 52 -21.69 15.97 -8.60
CA SER A 52 -20.81 15.85 -7.44
C SER A 52 -20.41 17.21 -6.88
N LYS A 53 -20.15 17.24 -5.57
CA LYS A 53 -19.60 18.41 -4.86
C LYS A 53 -18.07 18.46 -4.90
N VAL A 54 -17.42 17.41 -5.39
CA VAL A 54 -15.96 17.34 -5.47
C VAL A 54 -15.47 18.30 -6.56
N PRO A 55 -14.49 19.18 -6.28
CA PRO A 55 -13.95 20.09 -7.28
C PRO A 55 -13.41 19.35 -8.51
N THR A 56 -13.62 19.91 -9.70
CA THR A 56 -13.04 19.39 -10.94
C THR A 56 -11.69 20.03 -11.27
N ASP A 57 -11.29 21.09 -10.58
CA ASP A 57 -10.01 21.76 -10.79
C ASP A 57 -8.91 21.09 -9.95
N PRO A 58 -7.83 20.55 -10.56
CA PRO A 58 -6.73 19.93 -9.83
C PRO A 58 -6.07 20.86 -8.80
N GLU A 59 -6.00 22.17 -9.05
CA GLU A 59 -5.42 23.11 -8.09
C GLU A 59 -6.30 23.23 -6.84
N ALA A 60 -7.62 23.35 -7.03
CA ALA A 60 -8.58 23.36 -5.92
C ALA A 60 -8.60 22.03 -5.13
N LEU A 61 -8.25 20.91 -5.77
CA LEU A 61 -8.19 19.60 -5.11
C LEU A 61 -6.98 19.46 -4.17
N VAL A 62 -5.91 20.21 -4.37
CA VAL A 62 -4.78 20.25 -3.42
C VAL A 62 -5.25 20.81 -2.07
N ASP A 63 -6.01 21.91 -2.10
CA ASP A 63 -6.61 22.48 -0.89
C ASP A 63 -7.71 21.56 -0.32
N TYR A 64 -8.48 20.89 -1.19
CA TYR A 64 -9.53 19.95 -0.80
C TYR A 64 -9.00 18.75 0.00
N PHE A 65 -7.78 18.30 -0.28
CA PHE A 65 -7.09 17.25 0.49
C PHE A 65 -6.35 17.76 1.73
N THR A 66 -6.51 19.02 2.09
CA THR A 66 -5.99 19.54 3.36
C THR A 66 -7.00 19.33 4.48
N PHE A 67 -6.81 18.28 5.28
CA PHE A 67 -7.76 17.91 6.34
C PHE A 67 -7.57 18.71 7.63
N THR A 68 -8.67 18.93 8.34
CA THR A 68 -8.67 19.62 9.64
C THR A 68 -8.57 18.65 10.81
N ASP A 69 -9.12 17.44 10.65
CA ASP A 69 -9.07 16.32 11.58
C ASP A 69 -9.43 15.01 10.87
N PHE A 70 -9.45 13.90 11.61
CA PHE A 70 -9.77 12.58 11.07
C PHE A 70 -11.21 12.49 10.54
N ALA A 71 -12.17 13.19 11.15
CA ALA A 71 -13.55 13.16 10.66
C ALA A 71 -13.65 13.86 9.30
N HIS A 72 -12.98 14.99 9.12
CA HIS A 72 -12.91 15.68 7.83
C HIS A 72 -12.15 14.84 6.78
N PHE A 73 -11.10 14.12 7.16
CA PHE A 73 -10.46 13.13 6.27
C PHE A 73 -11.46 12.09 5.76
N ILE A 74 -12.24 11.47 6.66
CA ILE A 74 -13.26 10.49 6.26
C ILE A 74 -14.33 11.10 5.34
N GLU A 75 -14.76 12.34 5.60
CA GLU A 75 -15.71 13.04 4.72
C GLU A 75 -15.16 13.21 3.29
N VAL A 76 -13.89 13.60 3.16
CA VAL A 76 -13.22 13.75 1.86
C VAL A 76 -12.95 12.40 1.20
N TYR A 77 -12.54 11.39 1.95
CA TYR A 77 -12.37 10.03 1.44
C TYR A 77 -13.68 9.52 0.84
N LEU A 78 -14.78 9.62 1.58
CA LEU A 78 -16.09 9.16 1.14
C LEU A 78 -16.60 9.95 -0.07
N SER A 79 -16.28 11.24 -0.19
CA SER A 79 -16.67 12.02 -1.37
C SER A 79 -15.97 11.55 -2.64
N VAL A 80 -14.72 11.07 -2.54
CA VAL A 80 -13.99 10.43 -3.66
C VAL A 80 -14.58 9.05 -3.96
N VAL A 81 -14.92 8.26 -2.94
CA VAL A 81 -15.64 6.97 -3.14
C VAL A 81 -16.94 7.19 -3.92
N ASP A 82 -17.70 8.25 -3.61
CA ASP A 82 -18.97 8.56 -4.26
C ASP A 82 -18.85 9.00 -5.73
N LEU A 83 -17.64 9.24 -6.23
CA LEU A 83 -17.37 9.45 -7.66
C LEU A 83 -17.28 8.14 -8.45
N ILE A 84 -17.10 7.00 -7.78
CA ILE A 84 -16.94 5.70 -8.43
C ILE A 84 -18.33 5.07 -8.57
N ARG A 85 -18.99 5.33 -9.70
CA ARG A 85 -20.42 4.98 -9.91
C ARG A 85 -20.63 3.96 -11.01
N THR A 86 -19.66 3.80 -11.90
CA THR A 86 -19.76 2.96 -13.10
C THR A 86 -18.50 2.09 -13.27
N PRO A 87 -18.59 0.95 -13.99
CA PRO A 87 -17.43 0.16 -14.36
C PRO A 87 -16.33 0.98 -15.07
N GLU A 88 -16.71 1.99 -15.85
CA GLU A 88 -15.78 2.88 -16.51
C GLU A 88 -15.00 3.78 -15.53
N ASP A 89 -15.63 4.19 -14.42
CA ASP A 89 -14.96 4.93 -13.35
C ASP A 89 -13.95 4.04 -12.61
N VAL A 90 -14.33 2.80 -12.33
CA VAL A 90 -13.44 1.79 -11.73
C VAL A 90 -12.23 1.57 -12.62
N ARG A 91 -12.46 1.35 -13.92
CA ARG A 91 -11.38 1.17 -14.90
C ARG A 91 -10.46 2.39 -14.97
N LEU A 92 -11.03 3.60 -15.04
CA LEU A 92 -10.29 4.86 -15.08
C LEU A 92 -9.38 4.98 -13.85
N LEU A 93 -9.94 4.82 -12.65
CA LEU A 93 -9.20 4.90 -11.40
C LEU A 93 -8.05 3.87 -11.38
N THR A 94 -8.34 2.60 -11.65
CA THR A 94 -7.30 1.54 -11.61
C THR A 94 -6.17 1.81 -12.60
N TYR A 95 -6.50 2.19 -13.84
CA TYR A 95 -5.51 2.42 -14.88
C TYR A 95 -4.65 3.66 -14.59
N GLU A 96 -5.25 4.73 -14.08
CA GLU A 96 -4.52 5.96 -13.75
C GLU A 96 -3.68 5.83 -12.47
N VAL A 97 -4.13 5.04 -11.48
CA VAL A 97 -3.29 4.64 -10.34
C VAL A 97 -2.06 3.89 -10.83
N ALA A 98 -2.22 2.93 -11.75
CA ALA A 98 -1.09 2.20 -12.33
C ALA A 98 -0.09 3.13 -13.03
N ARG A 99 -0.58 4.15 -13.74
CA ARG A 99 0.27 5.18 -14.37
C ARG A 99 1.07 5.97 -13.34
N ASP A 100 0.46 6.34 -12.22
CA ASP A 100 1.14 7.08 -11.15
C ASP A 100 2.16 6.19 -10.41
N LEU A 101 1.87 4.90 -10.22
CA LEU A 101 2.83 3.91 -9.70
C LEU A 101 4.04 3.72 -10.64
N ALA A 102 3.80 3.63 -11.95
CA ALA A 102 4.86 3.46 -12.95
C ALA A 102 5.87 4.63 -12.93
N ARG A 103 5.39 5.86 -12.72
CA ARG A 103 6.23 7.07 -12.58
C ARG A 103 7.19 6.98 -11.39
N GLN A 104 6.87 6.19 -10.38
CA GLN A 104 7.66 5.96 -9.17
C GLN A 104 8.56 4.72 -9.27
N GLN A 105 8.70 4.15 -10.47
CA GLN A 105 9.44 2.93 -10.76
C GLN A 105 8.88 1.66 -10.09
N VAL A 106 7.58 1.65 -9.79
CA VAL A 106 6.90 0.45 -9.30
C VAL A 106 6.70 -0.54 -10.45
N ARG A 107 7.34 -1.70 -10.34
CA ARG A 107 7.25 -2.80 -11.32
C ARG A 107 6.12 -3.77 -11.03
N TYR A 108 5.79 -3.90 -9.75
CA TYR A 108 4.76 -4.80 -9.26
C TYR A 108 4.03 -4.16 -8.09
N ALA A 109 2.71 -4.20 -8.09
CA ALA A 109 1.91 -3.77 -6.96
C ALA A 109 0.78 -4.74 -6.62
N GLU A 110 0.56 -4.97 -5.33
CA GLU A 110 -0.64 -5.61 -4.80
C GLU A 110 -1.58 -4.52 -4.33
N LEU A 111 -2.56 -4.18 -5.17
CA LEU A 111 -3.50 -3.12 -4.93
C LEU A 111 -4.68 -3.66 -4.11
N THR A 112 -4.87 -3.10 -2.93
CA THR A 112 -6.01 -3.40 -2.06
C THR A 112 -7.26 -2.77 -2.64
N ILE A 113 -8.27 -3.60 -2.87
CA ILE A 113 -9.56 -3.22 -3.42
C ILE A 113 -10.64 -3.73 -2.47
N THR A 114 -11.53 -2.83 -2.06
CA THR A 114 -12.71 -3.17 -1.26
C THR A 114 -13.91 -3.35 -2.20
N PRO A 115 -14.12 -4.55 -2.81
CA PRO A 115 -15.15 -4.71 -3.85
C PRO A 115 -16.55 -4.40 -3.30
N PHE A 116 -16.79 -4.71 -2.02
CA PHE A 116 -18.03 -4.44 -1.32
C PHE A 116 -18.49 -2.98 -1.42
N SER A 117 -17.55 -2.02 -1.36
CA SER A 117 -17.87 -0.60 -1.45
C SER A 117 -18.50 -0.24 -2.81
N SER A 118 -18.10 -0.92 -3.87
CA SER A 118 -18.62 -0.69 -5.23
C SER A 118 -19.89 -1.49 -5.51
N THR A 119 -19.91 -2.78 -5.17
CA THR A 119 -21.05 -3.66 -5.49
C THR A 119 -22.30 -3.30 -4.70
N ARG A 120 -22.15 -2.92 -3.41
CA ARG A 120 -23.27 -2.45 -2.57
C ARG A 120 -23.86 -1.12 -3.06
N ARG A 121 -23.11 -0.36 -3.87
CA ARG A 121 -23.57 0.87 -4.54
C ARG A 121 -24.18 0.62 -5.93
N GLY A 122 -24.37 -0.64 -6.31
CA GLY A 122 -25.08 -1.02 -7.52
C GLY A 122 -24.23 -1.17 -8.77
N ILE A 123 -22.89 -1.11 -8.66
CA ILE A 123 -22.01 -1.53 -9.75
C ILE A 123 -22.14 -3.05 -9.89
N GLU A 124 -22.50 -3.51 -11.09
CA GLU A 124 -22.66 -4.93 -11.38
C GLU A 124 -21.31 -5.66 -11.20
N GLU A 125 -21.35 -6.80 -10.53
CA GLU A 125 -20.15 -7.54 -10.08
C GLU A 125 -19.25 -7.94 -11.26
N THR A 126 -19.79 -8.54 -12.31
CA THR A 126 -18.99 -8.98 -13.45
C THR A 126 -18.36 -7.81 -14.19
N ALA A 127 -19.07 -6.68 -14.29
CA ALA A 127 -18.56 -5.45 -14.89
C ALA A 127 -17.48 -4.80 -14.02
N PHE A 128 -17.62 -4.83 -12.69
CA PHE A 128 -16.57 -4.40 -11.77
C PHE A 128 -15.28 -5.22 -11.96
N MET A 129 -15.40 -6.56 -11.97
CA MET A 129 -14.27 -7.47 -12.16
C MET A 129 -13.62 -7.30 -13.54
N ALA A 130 -14.43 -7.13 -14.59
CA ALA A 130 -13.94 -6.86 -15.94
C ALA A 130 -13.19 -5.53 -16.02
N ALA A 131 -13.67 -4.48 -15.34
CA ALA A 131 -13.05 -3.16 -15.34
C ALA A 131 -11.65 -3.17 -14.72
N ILE A 132 -11.48 -3.82 -13.55
CA ILE A 132 -10.16 -3.92 -12.91
C ILE A 132 -9.20 -4.79 -13.73
N GLU A 133 -9.67 -5.90 -14.32
CA GLU A 133 -8.84 -6.78 -15.15
C GLU A 133 -8.40 -6.12 -16.46
N ASP A 134 -9.28 -5.36 -17.10
CA ASP A 134 -8.91 -4.59 -18.29
C ASP A 134 -7.82 -3.56 -17.95
N ALA A 135 -8.00 -2.81 -16.86
CA ALA A 135 -7.02 -1.83 -16.41
C ALA A 135 -5.66 -2.47 -16.05
N ARG A 136 -5.65 -3.64 -15.39
CA ARG A 136 -4.41 -4.39 -15.09
C ARG A 136 -3.66 -4.81 -16.34
N LYS A 137 -4.38 -5.35 -17.33
CA LYS A 137 -3.78 -5.81 -18.59
C LYS A 137 -3.23 -4.64 -19.39
N ALA A 138 -3.96 -3.52 -19.43
CA ALA A 138 -3.50 -2.29 -20.06
C ALA A 138 -2.27 -1.68 -19.34
N ALA A 139 -2.28 -1.64 -18.01
CA ALA A 139 -1.15 -1.13 -17.22
C ALA A 139 0.15 -1.93 -17.46
N GLU A 140 0.05 -3.25 -17.51
CA GLU A 140 1.21 -4.12 -17.79
C GLU A 140 1.72 -3.89 -19.22
N ALA A 141 0.82 -3.79 -20.21
CA ALA A 141 1.20 -3.59 -21.60
C ALA A 141 1.79 -2.20 -21.90
N GLU A 142 1.27 -1.15 -21.27
CA GLU A 142 1.61 0.24 -21.59
C GLU A 142 2.68 0.83 -20.67
N PHE A 143 2.71 0.41 -19.40
CA PHE A 143 3.61 0.97 -18.39
C PHE A 143 4.64 -0.04 -17.87
N GLY A 144 4.45 -1.33 -18.14
CA GLY A 144 5.28 -2.40 -17.56
C GLY A 144 5.04 -2.62 -16.07
N THR A 145 3.97 -2.06 -15.51
CA THR A 145 3.58 -2.24 -14.10
C THR A 145 2.60 -3.40 -13.99
N VAL A 146 3.00 -4.43 -13.26
CA VAL A 146 2.16 -5.61 -13.01
C VAL A 146 1.31 -5.36 -11.77
N LEU A 147 -0.02 -5.31 -11.93
CA LEU A 147 -0.93 -5.25 -10.78
C LEU A 147 -1.43 -6.65 -10.40
N ARG A 148 -1.65 -6.86 -9.11
CA ARG A 148 -2.42 -7.95 -8.50
C ARG A 148 -3.36 -7.38 -7.45
N TRP A 149 -4.39 -8.14 -7.10
CA TRP A 149 -5.43 -7.67 -6.19
C TRP A 149 -5.31 -8.32 -4.83
N CYS A 150 -5.48 -7.49 -3.80
CA CYS A 150 -5.91 -7.90 -2.47
C CYS A 150 -7.38 -7.49 -2.31
N PHE A 151 -8.29 -8.43 -2.15
CA PHE A 151 -9.67 -8.08 -1.78
C PHE A 151 -9.80 -8.03 -0.27
N ASP A 152 -10.15 -6.87 0.26
CA ASP A 152 -10.28 -6.68 1.69
C ASP A 152 -11.73 -6.54 2.16
N ILE A 153 -11.96 -7.04 3.37
CA ILE A 153 -13.19 -6.80 4.11
C ILE A 153 -13.10 -5.40 4.73
N PRO A 154 -14.08 -4.50 4.52
CA PRO A 154 -14.20 -3.29 5.33
C PRO A 154 -14.80 -3.67 6.68
N GLY A 155 -13.94 -3.78 7.71
CA GLY A 155 -14.29 -4.39 8.99
C GLY A 155 -15.43 -3.69 9.74
N GLU A 156 -15.50 -2.37 9.63
CA GLU A 156 -16.55 -1.53 10.21
C GLU A 156 -17.94 -1.75 9.61
N ALA A 157 -18.01 -2.32 8.39
CA ALA A 157 -19.27 -2.68 7.75
C ALA A 157 -19.81 -4.05 8.23
N GLY A 158 -19.08 -4.74 9.11
CA GLY A 158 -19.53 -5.94 9.82
C GLY A 158 -19.56 -7.21 8.97
N LEU A 159 -20.12 -8.28 9.53
CA LEU A 159 -20.05 -9.61 8.92
C LEU A 159 -20.79 -9.75 7.57
N GLU A 160 -21.71 -8.84 7.25
CA GLU A 160 -22.34 -8.79 5.93
C GLU A 160 -21.30 -8.46 4.84
N SER A 161 -20.41 -7.48 5.10
CA SER A 161 -19.33 -7.16 4.16
C SER A 161 -18.34 -8.31 4.04
N ALA A 162 -18.10 -9.03 5.14
CA ALA A 162 -17.23 -10.19 5.15
C ALA A 162 -17.76 -11.34 4.27
N GLU A 163 -19.06 -11.68 4.39
CA GLU A 163 -19.67 -12.72 3.56
C GLU A 163 -19.62 -12.33 2.08
N GLU A 164 -19.99 -11.10 1.77
CA GLU A 164 -20.05 -10.64 0.39
C GLU A 164 -18.66 -10.57 -0.26
N THR A 165 -17.67 -10.02 0.45
CA THR A 165 -16.28 -9.96 -0.05
C THR A 165 -15.72 -11.38 -0.24
N ALA A 166 -15.94 -12.28 0.71
CA ALA A 166 -15.51 -13.67 0.58
C ALA A 166 -16.21 -14.39 -0.57
N ARG A 167 -17.50 -14.11 -0.83
CA ARG A 167 -18.22 -14.66 -1.97
C ARG A 167 -17.62 -14.17 -3.28
N LEU A 168 -17.42 -12.86 -3.44
CA LEU A 168 -16.81 -12.27 -4.64
C LEU A 168 -15.39 -12.82 -4.89
N ALA A 169 -14.62 -13.05 -3.82
CA ALA A 169 -13.26 -13.58 -3.89
C ALA A 169 -13.19 -15.08 -4.22
N THR A 170 -14.27 -15.85 -4.02
CA THR A 170 -14.25 -17.33 -4.10
C THR A 170 -15.26 -17.92 -5.08
N ASP A 171 -16.08 -17.11 -5.74
CA ASP A 171 -16.95 -17.56 -6.82
C ASP A 171 -16.17 -17.62 -8.15
N ASP A 172 -15.81 -18.83 -8.57
CA ASP A 172 -15.02 -19.10 -9.79
C ASP A 172 -15.61 -18.51 -11.07
N ARG A 173 -16.88 -18.12 -11.08
CA ARG A 173 -17.55 -17.53 -12.26
C ARG A 173 -17.19 -16.05 -12.44
N ILE A 174 -16.79 -15.37 -11.37
CA ILE A 174 -16.57 -13.92 -11.36
C ILE A 174 -15.23 -13.51 -10.77
N ARG A 175 -14.56 -14.40 -10.02
CA ARG A 175 -13.26 -14.13 -9.40
C ARG A 175 -12.27 -13.62 -10.46
N PRO A 176 -11.66 -12.44 -10.26
CA PRO A 176 -10.74 -11.88 -11.24
C PRO A 176 -9.41 -12.64 -11.23
N GLU A 177 -8.82 -12.79 -12.41
CA GLU A 177 -7.56 -13.51 -12.64
C GLU A 177 -6.41 -12.95 -11.79
N GLY A 178 -6.37 -11.63 -11.59
CA GLY A 178 -5.33 -10.95 -10.81
C GLY A 178 -5.43 -11.09 -9.29
N LEU A 179 -6.47 -11.74 -8.73
CA LEU A 179 -6.68 -11.83 -7.28
C LEU A 179 -5.74 -12.86 -6.63
N VAL A 180 -4.83 -12.38 -5.80
CA VAL A 180 -3.80 -13.20 -5.14
C VAL A 180 -3.97 -13.28 -3.63
N SER A 181 -4.57 -12.27 -3.01
CA SER A 181 -4.67 -12.20 -1.55
C SER A 181 -6.02 -11.69 -1.07
N PHE A 182 -6.28 -11.96 0.20
CA PHE A 182 -7.48 -11.58 0.92
C PHE A 182 -7.08 -10.83 2.19
N GLY A 183 -7.69 -9.67 2.40
CA GLY A 183 -7.34 -8.74 3.45
C GLY A 183 -8.50 -8.39 4.37
N LEU A 184 -8.20 -7.57 5.35
CA LEU A 184 -9.14 -6.94 6.28
C LEU A 184 -8.60 -5.54 6.51
N GLY A 185 -9.41 -4.53 6.21
CA GLY A 185 -9.07 -3.12 6.39
C GLY A 185 -10.08 -2.40 7.27
N GLY A 186 -9.99 -1.07 7.27
CA GLY A 186 -10.84 -0.18 8.05
C GLY A 186 -10.45 -0.08 9.53
N PRO A 187 -11.26 0.65 10.34
CA PRO A 187 -10.96 0.88 11.75
C PRO A 187 -10.77 -0.41 12.56
N GLU A 188 -9.62 -0.50 13.22
CA GLU A 188 -9.25 -1.66 14.03
C GLU A 188 -10.01 -1.75 15.36
N VAL A 189 -10.34 -0.60 15.95
CA VAL A 189 -10.93 -0.50 17.29
C VAL A 189 -12.39 -0.94 17.23
N GLY A 190 -12.76 -1.88 18.11
CA GLY A 190 -14.12 -2.42 18.15
C GLY A 190 -14.41 -3.48 17.08
N VAL A 191 -13.41 -3.88 16.30
CA VAL A 191 -13.52 -4.92 15.29
C VAL A 191 -12.57 -6.10 15.61
N PRO A 192 -12.98 -7.06 16.46
CA PRO A 192 -12.17 -8.23 16.77
C PRO A 192 -11.84 -9.06 15.53
N ARG A 193 -10.57 -9.42 15.32
CA ARG A 193 -10.12 -10.21 14.16
C ARG A 193 -10.68 -11.64 14.16
N PRO A 194 -10.81 -12.34 15.30
CA PRO A 194 -11.30 -13.72 15.32
C PRO A 194 -12.68 -13.91 14.66
N GLN A 195 -13.54 -12.89 14.64
CA GLN A 195 -14.87 -13.00 14.02
C GLN A 195 -14.80 -13.23 12.50
N PHE A 196 -13.71 -12.84 11.84
CA PHE A 196 -13.56 -12.98 10.39
C PHE A 196 -12.92 -14.31 9.98
N LYS A 197 -12.54 -15.14 10.95
CA LYS A 197 -11.91 -16.44 10.71
C LYS A 197 -12.61 -17.30 9.64
N PRO A 198 -13.95 -17.47 9.63
CA PRO A 198 -14.60 -18.32 8.63
C PRO A 198 -14.40 -17.82 7.19
N TYR A 199 -14.29 -16.50 6.99
CA TYR A 199 -14.13 -15.88 5.68
C TYR A 199 -12.69 -16.00 5.18
N PHE A 200 -11.71 -15.79 6.06
CA PHE A 200 -10.30 -16.05 5.76
C PHE A 200 -10.04 -17.53 5.50
N ASP A 201 -10.60 -18.44 6.31
CA ASP A 201 -10.49 -19.88 6.07
C ASP A 201 -11.05 -20.27 4.69
N ARG A 202 -12.17 -19.65 4.26
CA ARG A 202 -12.75 -19.85 2.93
C ARG A 202 -11.86 -19.29 1.81
N ALA A 203 -11.31 -18.09 1.97
CA ALA A 203 -10.40 -17.48 1.01
C ALA A 203 -9.10 -18.30 0.84
N ILE A 204 -8.50 -18.74 1.95
CA ILE A 204 -7.31 -19.59 1.96
C ILE A 204 -7.61 -20.95 1.32
N ALA A 205 -8.77 -21.55 1.59
CA ALA A 205 -9.19 -22.79 0.93
C ALA A 205 -9.34 -22.63 -0.59
N ALA A 206 -9.65 -21.42 -1.07
CA ALA A 206 -9.67 -21.05 -2.48
C ALA A 206 -8.29 -20.66 -3.04
N GLY A 207 -7.21 -20.81 -2.27
CA GLY A 207 -5.83 -20.54 -2.68
C GLY A 207 -5.42 -19.08 -2.63
N LEU A 208 -6.14 -18.21 -1.90
CA LEU A 208 -5.72 -16.84 -1.64
C LEU A 208 -4.77 -16.77 -0.46
N HIS A 209 -3.81 -15.85 -0.54
CA HIS A 209 -2.95 -15.51 0.58
C HIS A 209 -3.67 -14.64 1.61
N SER A 210 -3.24 -14.68 2.87
CA SER A 210 -3.86 -13.91 3.97
C SER A 210 -3.01 -12.70 4.38
N VAL A 211 -3.55 -11.48 4.24
CA VAL A 211 -2.85 -10.21 4.52
C VAL A 211 -3.74 -9.17 5.24
N PRO A 212 -4.24 -9.46 6.46
CA PRO A 212 -5.07 -8.52 7.20
C PRO A 212 -4.26 -7.32 7.74
N HIS A 213 -4.90 -6.16 7.89
CA HIS A 213 -4.42 -5.10 8.77
C HIS A 213 -4.53 -5.55 10.22
N ALA A 214 -3.47 -5.33 10.98
CA ALA A 214 -3.46 -5.63 12.40
C ALA A 214 -2.41 -4.80 13.15
N GLY A 215 -2.79 -4.31 14.33
CA GLY A 215 -1.88 -3.62 15.24
C GLY A 215 -1.44 -2.24 14.76
N GLU A 216 -2.21 -1.60 13.86
CA GLU A 216 -1.96 -0.21 13.50
C GLU A 216 -2.37 0.74 14.64
N THR A 217 -3.66 0.67 15.04
CA THR A 217 -4.26 1.53 16.06
C THR A 217 -4.72 0.74 17.29
N THR A 218 -4.43 -0.56 17.34
CA THR A 218 -4.69 -1.48 18.45
C THR A 218 -3.40 -2.12 18.96
N GLY A 219 -3.46 -2.86 20.07
CA GLY A 219 -2.27 -3.47 20.66
C GLY A 219 -1.78 -4.72 19.92
N PRO A 220 -0.62 -5.27 20.33
CA PRO A 220 0.00 -6.44 19.71
C PRO A 220 -0.86 -7.71 19.75
N GLU A 221 -1.84 -7.79 20.66
CA GLU A 221 -2.83 -8.88 20.72
C GLU A 221 -3.57 -9.06 19.40
N THR A 222 -3.84 -7.96 18.70
CA THR A 222 -4.54 -7.99 17.43
C THR A 222 -3.69 -8.59 16.32
N VAL A 223 -2.38 -8.36 16.34
CA VAL A 223 -1.42 -9.01 15.43
C VAL A 223 -1.39 -10.50 15.72
N TRP A 224 -1.36 -10.90 17.00
CA TRP A 224 -1.46 -12.30 17.37
C TRP A 224 -2.75 -12.96 16.89
N ASP A 225 -3.89 -12.28 16.99
CA ASP A 225 -5.18 -12.78 16.47
C ASP A 225 -5.15 -12.93 14.94
N ALA A 226 -4.57 -11.95 14.22
CA ALA A 226 -4.39 -12.06 12.78
C ALA A 226 -3.52 -13.27 12.38
N LEU A 227 -2.41 -13.50 13.11
CA LEU A 227 -1.54 -14.66 12.89
C LEU A 227 -2.25 -15.99 13.18
N LYS A 228 -2.99 -16.08 14.30
CA LYS A 228 -3.58 -17.34 14.78
C LYS A 228 -4.91 -17.68 14.13
N GLU A 229 -5.79 -16.69 14.02
CA GLU A 229 -7.17 -16.90 13.59
C GLU A 229 -7.33 -16.70 12.08
N LEU A 230 -6.65 -15.69 11.53
CA LEU A 230 -6.71 -15.33 10.11
C LEU A 230 -5.56 -15.94 9.29
N ARG A 231 -4.59 -16.58 9.96
CA ARG A 231 -3.42 -17.22 9.34
C ARG A 231 -2.63 -16.27 8.44
N ALA A 232 -2.46 -15.04 8.91
CA ALA A 232 -1.77 -13.99 8.19
C ALA A 232 -0.36 -14.44 7.75
N GLU A 233 -0.06 -14.25 6.47
CA GLU A 233 1.25 -14.47 5.85
C GLU A 233 2.06 -13.17 5.81
N ARG A 234 1.38 -12.02 5.80
CA ARG A 234 1.92 -10.68 6.03
C ARG A 234 0.94 -9.88 6.88
N ILE A 235 1.43 -8.84 7.56
CA ILE A 235 0.61 -7.96 8.39
C ILE A 235 0.65 -6.54 7.81
N GLY A 236 -0.54 -6.01 7.51
CA GLY A 236 -0.71 -4.60 7.22
C GLY A 236 -0.36 -3.76 8.46
N HIS A 237 0.61 -2.85 8.31
CA HIS A 237 1.21 -2.06 9.38
C HIS A 237 1.97 -2.87 10.45
N GLY A 238 1.27 -3.39 11.46
CA GLY A 238 1.89 -4.05 12.62
C GLY A 238 2.61 -3.12 13.59
N THR A 239 2.30 -1.81 13.59
CA THR A 239 2.94 -0.76 14.40
C THR A 239 3.13 -1.16 15.87
N SER A 240 2.10 -1.70 16.51
CA SER A 240 2.13 -2.08 17.93
C SER A 240 2.96 -3.34 18.23
N SER A 241 3.46 -4.05 17.22
CA SER A 241 4.32 -5.22 17.41
C SER A 241 5.57 -4.91 18.23
N ALA A 242 6.07 -3.66 18.17
CA ALA A 242 7.23 -3.22 18.93
C ALA A 242 7.02 -3.24 20.46
N GLN A 243 5.77 -3.33 20.92
CA GLN A 243 5.40 -3.39 22.33
C GLN A 243 5.51 -4.81 22.90
N ASP A 244 5.65 -5.83 22.05
CA ASP A 244 5.76 -7.24 22.44
C ASP A 244 7.02 -7.89 21.83
N PRO A 245 8.10 -8.04 22.62
CA PRO A 245 9.33 -8.69 22.17
C PRO A 245 9.13 -10.15 21.69
N ALA A 246 8.15 -10.87 22.22
CA ALA A 246 7.86 -12.24 21.78
C ALA A 246 7.21 -12.25 20.39
N LEU A 247 6.34 -11.27 20.12
CA LEU A 247 5.77 -11.08 18.79
C LEU A 247 6.85 -10.70 17.77
N LEU A 248 7.75 -9.76 18.08
CA LEU A 248 8.86 -9.43 17.18
C LEU A 248 9.75 -10.66 16.88
N ALA A 249 10.09 -11.43 17.90
CA ALA A 249 10.88 -12.65 17.74
C ALA A 249 10.16 -13.66 16.83
N HIS A 250 8.85 -13.84 17.01
CA HIS A 250 8.03 -14.71 16.17
C HIS A 250 7.97 -14.24 14.71
N LEU A 251 7.71 -12.95 14.48
CA LEU A 251 7.68 -12.37 13.14
C LEU A 251 9.03 -12.54 12.42
N ALA A 252 10.15 -12.32 13.11
CA ALA A 252 11.48 -12.51 12.57
C ALA A 252 11.80 -13.99 12.29
N GLU A 253 11.54 -14.88 13.24
CA GLU A 253 11.79 -16.33 13.12
C GLU A 253 11.04 -16.95 11.94
N HIS A 254 9.77 -16.57 11.77
CA HIS A 254 8.91 -17.09 10.72
C HIS A 254 8.96 -16.26 9.42
N ARG A 255 9.79 -15.21 9.38
CA ARG A 255 9.90 -14.27 8.26
C ARG A 255 8.55 -13.69 7.82
N ILE A 256 7.66 -13.39 8.76
CA ILE A 256 6.35 -12.80 8.49
C ILE A 256 6.54 -11.28 8.29
N PRO A 257 6.33 -10.75 7.08
CA PRO A 257 6.56 -9.35 6.78
C PRO A 257 5.60 -8.41 7.52
N LEU A 258 6.13 -7.26 7.94
CA LEU A 258 5.34 -6.07 8.26
C LEU A 258 5.33 -5.13 7.06
N GLU A 259 4.13 -4.76 6.59
CA GLU A 259 3.91 -3.79 5.53
C GLU A 259 3.84 -2.39 6.14
N VAL A 260 4.99 -1.71 6.22
CA VAL A 260 5.15 -0.48 6.99
C VAL A 260 4.80 0.74 6.13
N CYS A 261 3.99 1.65 6.69
CA CYS A 261 3.50 2.86 6.02
C CYS A 261 3.77 4.11 6.89
N PRO A 262 5.02 4.60 6.95
CA PRO A 262 5.43 5.59 7.95
C PRO A 262 4.60 6.89 7.98
N THR A 263 4.32 7.49 6.83
CA THR A 263 3.55 8.74 6.77
C THR A 263 2.07 8.51 7.07
N SER A 264 1.50 7.39 6.61
CA SER A 264 0.15 6.96 7.00
C SER A 264 0.01 6.88 8.51
N ASN A 265 0.96 6.21 9.20
CA ASN A 265 0.87 6.05 10.65
C ASN A 265 0.92 7.38 11.43
N ILE A 266 1.48 8.45 10.84
CA ILE A 266 1.36 9.82 11.39
C ILE A 266 -0.02 10.39 11.11
N ALA A 267 -0.52 10.27 9.87
CA ALA A 267 -1.82 10.79 9.45
C ALA A 267 -2.98 10.16 10.24
N THR A 268 -2.92 8.85 10.49
CA THR A 268 -3.90 8.08 11.29
C THR A 268 -3.71 8.27 12.80
N ARG A 269 -2.65 8.97 13.22
CA ARG A 269 -2.24 9.19 14.62
C ARG A 269 -1.89 7.90 15.37
N ALA A 270 -1.64 6.80 14.65
CA ALA A 270 -1.08 5.56 15.20
C ALA A 270 0.32 5.80 15.81
N VAL A 271 1.09 6.70 15.19
CA VAL A 271 2.39 7.18 15.65
C VAL A 271 2.34 8.70 15.76
N ARG A 272 2.92 9.26 16.82
CA ARG A 272 2.86 10.70 17.11
C ARG A 272 3.86 11.51 16.27
N THR A 273 5.07 11.00 16.09
CA THR A 273 6.12 11.63 15.28
C THR A 273 6.93 10.58 14.54
N LEU A 274 7.46 10.89 13.35
CA LEU A 274 8.26 9.92 12.58
C LEU A 274 9.46 9.39 13.37
N ASP A 275 10.05 10.20 14.25
CA ASP A 275 11.22 9.79 15.03
C ASP A 275 10.88 8.73 16.11
N GLU A 276 9.60 8.59 16.47
CA GLU A 276 9.06 7.54 17.35
C GLU A 276 8.52 6.33 16.58
N HIS A 277 8.63 6.32 15.25
CA HIS A 277 8.12 5.24 14.43
C HIS A 277 8.85 3.91 14.73
N PRO A 278 8.14 2.79 14.96
CA PRO A 278 8.72 1.52 15.44
C PRO A 278 9.57 0.75 14.42
N ILE A 279 9.87 1.34 13.26
CA ILE A 279 10.57 0.65 12.16
C ILE A 279 12.01 0.29 12.54
N LYS A 280 12.64 1.11 13.41
CA LYS A 280 13.98 0.83 13.94
C LYS A 280 13.97 -0.42 14.83
N GLU A 281 12.92 -0.59 15.62
CA GLU A 281 12.73 -1.73 16.51
C GLU A 281 12.50 -3.00 15.70
N PHE A 282 11.68 -2.93 14.64
CA PHE A 282 11.44 -4.05 13.73
C PHE A 282 12.74 -4.53 13.07
N THR A 283 13.49 -3.62 12.46
CA THR A 283 14.74 -3.96 11.76
C THR A 283 15.82 -4.47 12.73
N ARG A 284 15.95 -3.89 13.92
CA ARG A 284 16.85 -4.39 14.97
C ARG A 284 16.48 -5.80 15.45
N ALA A 285 15.20 -6.13 15.48
CA ALA A 285 14.72 -7.46 15.83
C ALA A 285 14.84 -8.48 14.68
N GLY A 286 15.27 -8.06 13.48
CA GLY A 286 15.38 -8.92 12.31
C GLY A 286 14.06 -9.21 11.61
N VAL A 287 13.00 -8.44 11.91
CA VAL A 287 11.71 -8.55 11.22
C VAL A 287 11.86 -8.06 9.79
N LEU A 288 11.33 -8.82 8.82
CA LEU A 288 11.28 -8.40 7.43
C LEU A 288 10.28 -7.25 7.32
N VAL A 289 10.76 -6.08 6.90
CA VAL A 289 9.91 -4.90 6.68
C VAL A 289 9.87 -4.55 5.20
N THR A 290 8.71 -4.13 4.73
CA THR A 290 8.51 -3.49 3.42
C THR A 290 8.02 -2.06 3.64
N ILE A 291 8.30 -1.16 2.69
CA ILE A 291 7.87 0.24 2.73
C ILE A 291 6.79 0.44 1.70
N ASN A 292 5.67 1.02 2.12
CA ASN A 292 4.48 1.22 1.29
C ASN A 292 3.82 2.56 1.62
N SER A 293 2.96 3.03 0.71
CA SER A 293 2.38 4.37 0.79
C SER A 293 0.92 4.45 1.25
N ASP A 294 0.22 3.30 1.31
CA ASP A 294 -1.13 3.19 1.86
C ASP A 294 -2.20 3.98 1.06
N ASP A 295 -2.60 5.17 1.49
CA ASP A 295 -3.46 6.12 0.76
C ASP A 295 -2.66 7.37 0.31
N PRO A 296 -1.73 7.25 -0.65
CA PRO A 296 -0.64 8.20 -0.86
C PRO A 296 -1.06 9.67 -1.08
N PRO A 297 -1.89 10.02 -2.10
CA PRO A 297 -2.38 11.37 -2.30
C PRO A 297 -3.07 11.97 -1.08
N MET A 298 -3.81 11.16 -0.33
CA MET A 298 -4.53 11.63 0.84
C MET A 298 -3.58 11.95 1.98
N PHE A 299 -2.53 11.16 2.19
CA PHE A 299 -1.50 11.45 3.19
C PHE A 299 -0.43 12.45 2.72
N GLY A 300 -0.60 13.05 1.54
CA GLY A 300 0.36 14.00 0.97
C GLY A 300 1.71 13.37 0.68
N THR A 301 1.72 12.07 0.33
CA THR A 301 2.93 11.29 0.09
C THR A 301 2.85 10.47 -1.20
N ASP A 302 3.96 9.81 -1.51
CA ASP A 302 4.09 8.80 -2.55
C ASP A 302 5.16 7.78 -2.10
N LEU A 303 5.32 6.66 -2.82
CA LEU A 303 6.26 5.62 -2.45
C LEU A 303 7.71 6.10 -2.43
N ASN A 304 8.07 7.05 -3.31
CA ASN A 304 9.42 7.63 -3.31
C ASN A 304 9.68 8.43 -2.01
N ASN A 305 8.70 9.19 -1.54
CA ASN A 305 8.78 9.88 -0.26
C ASN A 305 8.83 8.89 0.91
N GLU A 306 8.06 7.80 0.88
CA GLU A 306 8.12 6.79 1.94
C GLU A 306 9.50 6.12 2.01
N TYR A 307 10.14 5.85 0.87
CA TYR A 307 11.52 5.36 0.83
C TYR A 307 12.51 6.41 1.37
N ALA A 308 12.31 7.70 1.10
CA ALA A 308 13.14 8.76 1.66
C ALA A 308 12.97 8.87 3.19
N VAL A 309 11.74 8.72 3.69
CA VAL A 309 11.44 8.65 5.13
C VAL A 309 12.12 7.44 5.75
N ALA A 310 12.01 6.26 5.13
CA ALA A 310 12.66 5.04 5.60
C ALA A 310 14.20 5.18 5.60
N ALA A 311 14.80 5.76 4.56
CA ALA A 311 16.23 6.03 4.49
C ALA A 311 16.69 6.90 5.69
N ARG A 312 15.94 7.97 5.98
CA ARG A 312 16.23 8.84 7.12
C ARG A 312 16.10 8.11 8.46
N LEU A 313 15.03 7.33 8.64
CA LEU A 313 14.76 6.63 9.89
C LEU A 313 15.73 5.49 10.15
N LEU A 314 16.16 4.78 9.10
CA LEU A 314 17.03 3.62 9.21
C LEU A 314 18.50 3.95 8.90
N GLU A 315 18.82 5.23 8.64
CA GLU A 315 20.15 5.71 8.28
C GLU A 315 20.75 4.96 7.08
N LEU A 316 19.92 4.71 6.05
CA LEU A 316 20.29 3.91 4.88
C LEU A 316 20.98 4.75 3.80
N ASP A 317 21.94 4.14 3.15
CA ASP A 317 22.52 4.57 1.88
C ASP A 317 21.79 3.90 0.69
N GLU A 318 22.32 4.05 -0.53
CA GLU A 318 21.77 3.45 -1.75
C GLU A 318 21.70 1.92 -1.69
N ARG A 319 22.68 1.28 -1.03
CA ARG A 319 22.70 -0.18 -0.89
C ARG A 319 21.62 -0.64 0.08
N GLY A 320 21.50 0.05 1.22
CA GLY A 320 20.43 -0.20 2.18
C GLY A 320 19.03 -0.02 1.58
N LEU A 321 18.85 1.01 0.75
CA LEU A 321 17.60 1.23 0.02
C LEU A 321 17.32 0.14 -1.02
N ALA A 322 18.35 -0.33 -1.74
CA ALA A 322 18.21 -1.44 -2.68
C ALA A 322 17.83 -2.76 -1.97
N ASP A 323 18.42 -3.03 -0.79
CA ASP A 323 18.05 -4.18 0.02
C ASP A 323 16.62 -4.07 0.56
N LEU A 324 16.20 -2.88 0.99
CA LEU A 324 14.82 -2.61 1.39
C LEU A 324 13.83 -2.80 0.23
N ALA A 325 14.17 -2.37 -0.98
CA ALA A 325 13.37 -2.64 -2.17
C ALA A 325 13.26 -4.14 -2.48
N LYS A 326 14.36 -4.89 -2.30
CA LYS A 326 14.36 -6.36 -2.46
C LYS A 326 13.53 -7.07 -1.41
N ASN A 327 13.39 -6.54 -0.18
CA ASN A 327 12.47 -7.10 0.81
C ASN A 327 11.02 -7.10 0.29
N ALA A 328 10.57 -6.00 -0.35
CA ALA A 328 9.23 -5.95 -0.94
C ALA A 328 9.07 -6.95 -2.09
N VAL A 329 10.12 -7.15 -2.91
CA VAL A 329 10.11 -8.19 -3.95
C VAL A 329 10.02 -9.59 -3.33
N GLU A 330 10.81 -9.87 -2.29
CA GLU A 330 10.80 -11.15 -1.58
C GLU A 330 9.42 -11.45 -0.97
N ALA A 331 8.83 -10.48 -0.27
CA ALA A 331 7.55 -10.59 0.42
C ALA A 331 6.34 -10.62 -0.52
N SER A 332 6.48 -10.15 -1.77
CA SER A 332 5.37 -10.15 -2.75
C SER A 332 4.81 -11.56 -3.03
N PHE A 333 3.58 -11.63 -3.49
CA PHE A 333 2.99 -12.85 -4.07
C PHE A 333 3.19 -12.95 -5.58
N PHE A 334 4.22 -12.27 -6.10
CA PHE A 334 4.61 -12.43 -7.49
C PHE A 334 5.28 -13.80 -7.71
N ASP A 335 5.28 -14.28 -8.95
CA ASP A 335 5.94 -15.55 -9.26
C ASP A 335 7.47 -15.44 -9.14
N ALA A 336 8.14 -16.59 -9.01
CA ALA A 336 9.59 -16.64 -8.81
C ALA A 336 10.38 -15.99 -9.96
N GLN A 337 9.87 -16.03 -11.19
CA GLN A 337 10.52 -15.44 -12.34
C GLN A 337 10.42 -13.91 -12.30
N GLY A 338 9.24 -13.39 -11.96
CA GLY A 338 8.96 -11.98 -11.76
C GLY A 338 9.79 -11.40 -10.61
N LYS A 339 9.86 -12.10 -9.48
CA LYS A 339 10.73 -11.73 -8.35
C LYS A 339 12.20 -11.66 -8.77
N ALA A 340 12.72 -12.69 -9.43
CA ALA A 340 14.11 -12.72 -9.88
C ALA A 340 14.42 -11.60 -10.88
N ARG A 341 13.48 -11.27 -11.78
CA ARG A 341 13.63 -10.17 -12.73
C ARG A 341 13.73 -8.83 -12.02
N ILE A 342 12.80 -8.50 -11.12
CA ILE A 342 12.81 -7.20 -10.43
C ILE A 342 14.04 -7.08 -9.53
N ALA A 343 14.42 -8.15 -8.82
CA ALA A 343 15.64 -8.16 -8.02
C ALA A 343 16.90 -7.88 -8.86
N ALA A 344 17.00 -8.49 -10.05
CA ALA A 344 18.10 -8.23 -10.97
C ALA A 344 18.09 -6.79 -11.54
N GLU A 345 16.91 -6.20 -11.79
CA GLU A 345 16.78 -4.80 -12.18
C GLU A 345 17.27 -3.86 -11.06
N ILE A 346 16.94 -4.16 -9.80
CA ILE A 346 17.43 -3.42 -8.62
C ILE A 346 18.96 -3.50 -8.56
N ASP A 347 19.52 -4.71 -8.58
CA ASP A 347 20.98 -4.90 -8.48
C ASP A 347 21.73 -4.20 -9.64
N ALA A 348 21.20 -4.28 -10.86
CA ALA A 348 21.79 -3.61 -12.02
C ALA A 348 21.74 -2.08 -11.91
N TYR A 349 20.60 -1.52 -11.47
CA TYR A 349 20.45 -0.09 -11.25
C TYR A 349 21.41 0.41 -10.17
N THR A 350 21.48 -0.27 -9.02
CA THR A 350 22.36 0.09 -7.92
C THR A 350 23.84 -0.01 -8.32
N ALA A 351 24.23 -1.05 -9.05
CA ALA A 351 25.60 -1.17 -9.54
C ALA A 351 25.99 -0.07 -10.53
N ALA A 352 25.08 0.30 -11.43
CA ALA A 352 25.30 1.39 -12.38
C ALA A 352 25.40 2.76 -11.69
N TRP A 353 24.56 3.00 -10.67
CA TRP A 353 24.57 4.23 -9.89
C TRP A 353 25.88 4.43 -9.12
N LEU A 354 26.39 3.36 -8.50
CA LEU A 354 27.60 3.40 -7.67
C LEU A 354 28.91 3.27 -8.48
N ALA A 355 28.82 3.22 -9.82
CA ALA A 355 30.00 3.14 -10.67
C ALA A 355 30.81 4.46 -10.62
N PRO A 356 32.15 4.41 -10.62
CA PRO A 356 33.01 5.59 -10.46
C PRO A 356 32.98 6.61 -11.60
#